data_AF-A0A952NUT3-F1
#
_entry.id   AF-A0A952NUT3-F1
#
_cell.length_a   1.000
_cell.length_b   1.000
_cell.length_c   1.000
_cell.angle_alpha   90.00
_cell.angle_beta   90.00
_cell.angle_gamma   90.00
#
_symmetry.space_group_name_H-M   'P 1'
#
loop_
_entity.id
_entity.type
_entity.pdbx_description
1 polymer ?
#
loop_
_entity_poly.entity_id
_entity_poly.type
_entity_poly.pdbx_seq_one_letter_code
_entity_poly.pdbx_strand_id
1 'polypeptide(L)'
;MKQKILVLMMSVGAFTGCASAPRASSPSRPSSSPPVYRADPQGAIEVRPDEEAPLNIDYVGLQRSLGMERDGRKLGYAEKSFQTCQAGYGFPSARGCERQHLVVIHFQLLCRDSEGTIQTPLGHEDMRALSRATVVWTLAPQSGEIVLDGDGFGQIRTTSKNSPRTQRLKINVGDDFLYTRAGEINRVVAPAPFCP
;
A
#
# COMPACT_ATOMS: atom_id res chain seq x y z
N MET A 1 -21.06 -51.59 -1.67
CA MET A 1 -19.62 -51.31 -1.43
C MET A 1 -19.50 -50.57 -0.12
N LYS A 2 -18.72 -51.10 0.83
CA LYS A 2 -18.49 -50.53 2.18
C LYS A 2 -17.26 -49.64 2.11
N GLN A 3 -17.36 -48.39 2.57
CA GLN A 3 -16.18 -47.56 2.81
C GLN A 3 -16.29 -46.96 4.21
N LYS A 4 -15.55 -47.59 5.14
CA LYS A 4 -15.23 -47.07 6.47
C LYS A 4 -13.88 -46.38 6.35
N ILE A 5 -13.78 -45.11 6.75
CA ILE A 5 -12.48 -44.47 7.02
C ILE A 5 -12.57 -43.67 8.34
N LEU A 6 -11.81 -44.22 9.28
CA LEU A 6 -11.23 -43.75 10.55
C LEU A 6 -10.35 -42.49 10.25
N VAL A 7 -10.09 -41.46 11.06
CA VAL A 7 -9.56 -41.35 12.43
C VAL A 7 -9.64 -39.84 12.77
N LEU A 8 -10.08 -39.46 13.97
CA LEU A 8 -9.84 -38.11 14.51
C LEU A 8 -8.88 -38.27 15.71
N MET A 9 -7.62 -37.85 15.55
CA MET A 9 -6.68 -37.78 16.68
C MET A 9 -6.76 -36.41 17.35
N MET A 10 -7.34 -36.38 18.55
CA MET A 10 -7.14 -35.31 19.52
C MET A 10 -5.76 -35.44 20.15
N SER A 11 -4.96 -34.38 20.13
CA SER A 11 -3.75 -34.26 20.94
C SER A 11 -3.91 -33.09 21.92
N VAL A 12 -3.99 -33.45 23.21
CA VAL A 12 -3.99 -32.57 24.37
C VAL A 12 -2.53 -32.31 24.74
N GLY A 13 -2.09 -31.05 24.64
CA GLY A 13 -0.78 -30.61 25.14
C GLY A 13 -0.91 -30.06 26.56
N ALA A 14 -0.35 -30.79 27.52
CA ALA A 14 -0.34 -30.46 28.94
C ALA A 14 0.74 -29.43 29.33
N PHE A 15 0.44 -28.70 30.40
CA PHE A 15 1.28 -27.78 31.15
C PHE A 15 2.58 -28.41 31.68
N THR A 16 3.68 -27.66 31.64
CA THR A 16 4.73 -27.68 32.67
C THR A 16 5.25 -26.26 32.91
N GLY A 17 5.32 -25.87 34.18
CA GLY A 17 5.80 -24.57 34.64
C GLY A 17 7.20 -24.60 35.24
N CYS A 18 7.51 -23.48 35.89
CA CYS A 18 8.59 -23.19 36.84
C CYS A 18 10.00 -22.88 36.29
N ALA A 19 10.39 -21.62 36.44
CA ALA A 19 11.70 -21.28 37.00
C ALA A 19 11.64 -19.88 37.65
N SER A 20 11.49 -19.86 38.97
CA SER A 20 11.78 -18.71 39.83
C SER A 20 13.29 -18.55 39.94
N ALA A 21 13.83 -17.35 39.79
CA ALA A 21 15.20 -17.02 40.17
C ALA A 21 15.21 -16.10 41.40
N PRO A 22 16.12 -16.29 42.39
CA PRO A 22 16.08 -15.60 43.67
C PRO A 22 16.78 -14.23 43.66
N ARG A 23 16.43 -13.43 44.67
CA ARG A 23 16.96 -12.10 44.99
C ARG A 23 18.46 -12.08 45.35
N ALA A 24 19.10 -11.04 44.83
CA ALA A 24 20.02 -10.08 45.47
C ALA A 24 21.12 -10.54 46.44
N SER A 25 22.33 -10.02 46.19
CA SER A 25 23.20 -9.50 47.24
C SER A 25 24.10 -8.38 46.70
N SER A 26 24.00 -7.19 47.32
CA SER A 26 25.01 -6.13 47.23
C SER A 26 26.10 -6.39 48.26
N PRO A 27 27.32 -5.89 48.01
CA PRO A 27 28.15 -5.29 49.04
C PRO A 27 28.47 -3.83 48.74
N SER A 28 28.71 -3.07 49.80
CA SER A 28 28.73 -1.62 49.89
C SER A 28 30.15 -1.04 50.11
N ARG A 29 30.35 0.18 49.58
CA ARG A 29 31.30 1.27 49.97
C ARG A 29 32.81 1.08 49.68
N PRO A 30 33.62 2.16 49.52
CA PRO A 30 33.47 3.49 50.12
C PRO A 30 33.48 4.72 49.18
N SER A 31 32.85 5.77 49.72
CA SER A 31 32.85 7.15 49.27
C SER A 31 34.26 7.76 49.32
N SER A 32 34.75 8.25 48.19
CA SER A 32 35.71 9.36 48.16
C SER A 32 35.29 10.29 47.03
N SER A 33 34.96 11.52 47.38
CA SER A 33 34.58 12.58 46.43
C SER A 33 35.83 13.42 46.15
N PRO A 34 36.32 13.50 44.90
CA PRO A 34 37.18 14.58 44.46
C PRO A 34 36.33 15.69 43.80
N PRO A 35 36.90 16.90 43.65
CA PRO A 35 36.14 18.14 43.60
C PRO A 35 35.28 18.28 42.34
N VAL A 36 34.19 19.01 42.53
CA VAL A 36 33.30 19.52 41.49
C VAL A 36 34.12 20.23 40.41
N TYR A 37 34.33 19.57 39.28
CA TYR A 37 34.69 20.23 38.04
C TYR A 37 33.39 20.50 37.28
N ARG A 38 32.91 21.75 37.33
CA ARG A 38 31.92 22.25 36.38
C ARG A 38 32.57 22.25 35.00
N ALA A 39 32.35 21.20 34.24
CA ALA A 39 32.39 21.28 32.80
C ALA A 39 30.93 21.46 32.36
N ASP A 40 30.62 22.65 31.85
CA ASP A 40 29.39 22.92 31.11
C ASP A 40 29.43 22.04 29.85
N PRO A 41 28.61 20.98 29.69
CA PRO A 41 28.49 20.34 28.40
C PRO A 41 27.49 21.18 27.62
N GLN A 42 28.03 22.16 26.90
CA GLN A 42 27.33 22.85 25.83
C GLN A 42 26.57 21.82 24.98
N GLY A 43 25.25 21.96 24.98
CA GLY A 43 24.32 21.40 24.00
C GLY A 43 24.62 19.98 23.56
N ALA A 44 24.12 18.99 24.31
CA ALA A 44 23.71 17.75 23.66
C ALA A 44 22.65 18.13 22.62
N ILE A 45 23.06 18.27 21.37
CA ILE A 45 22.15 18.28 20.23
C ILE A 45 21.50 16.92 20.28
N GLU A 46 20.28 16.84 20.82
CA GLU A 46 19.37 15.74 20.48
C GLU A 46 19.23 15.79 18.96
N VAL A 47 20.02 14.96 18.27
CA VAL A 47 19.76 14.62 16.89
C VAL A 47 18.44 13.87 16.94
N ARG A 48 17.34 14.61 16.80
CA ARG A 48 16.03 14.03 16.49
C ARG A 48 16.30 13.08 15.33
N PRO A 49 15.88 11.80 15.41
CA PRO A 49 16.01 10.87 14.31
C PRO A 49 15.49 11.59 13.07
N ASP A 50 16.36 11.73 12.06
CA ASP A 50 16.06 12.42 10.81
C ASP A 50 14.63 12.09 10.41
N GLU A 51 13.77 13.10 10.43
CA GLU A 51 12.47 13.04 9.80
C GLU A 51 12.79 12.86 8.31
N GLU A 52 12.90 11.60 7.86
CA GLU A 52 13.25 11.25 6.49
C GLU A 52 12.31 12.03 5.58
N ALA A 53 12.86 13.05 4.90
CA ALA A 53 12.07 13.88 4.02
C ALA A 53 11.30 12.98 3.05
N PRO A 54 10.01 13.23 2.81
CA PRO A 54 9.20 12.39 1.95
C PRO A 54 9.88 12.27 0.58
N LEU A 55 10.17 11.03 0.15
CA LEU A 55 10.84 10.77 -1.11
C LEU A 55 9.97 11.34 -2.25
N ASN A 56 10.48 12.34 -2.96
CA ASN A 56 9.84 12.85 -4.16
C ASN A 56 10.17 11.93 -5.34
N ILE A 57 9.32 10.92 -5.55
CA ILE A 57 9.52 9.87 -6.57
C ILE A 57 8.98 10.32 -7.92
N ASP A 58 9.83 10.32 -8.95
CA ASP A 58 9.40 10.49 -10.34
C ASP A 58 8.86 9.17 -10.90
N TYR A 59 7.59 8.92 -10.64
CA TYR A 59 6.90 7.72 -11.13
C TYR A 59 6.84 7.62 -12.65
N VAL A 60 6.85 8.75 -13.38
CA VAL A 60 6.78 8.75 -14.85
C VAL A 60 8.12 8.32 -15.43
N GLY A 61 9.23 8.89 -14.96
CA GLY A 61 10.57 8.46 -15.33
C GLY A 61 10.84 7.00 -14.97
N LEU A 62 10.43 6.57 -13.77
CA LEU A 62 10.57 5.18 -13.34
C LEU A 62 9.77 4.22 -14.23
N GLN A 63 8.52 4.55 -14.58
CA GLN A 63 7.71 3.73 -15.49
C GLN A 63 8.36 3.55 -16.86
N ARG A 64 8.92 4.63 -17.41
CA ARG A 64 9.63 4.62 -18.69
C ARG A 64 10.89 3.75 -18.64
N SER A 65 11.72 3.93 -17.61
CA SER A 65 12.97 3.16 -17.46
C SER A 65 12.74 1.66 -17.30
N LEU A 66 11.61 1.27 -16.69
CA LEU A 66 11.21 -0.13 -16.57
C LEU A 66 10.51 -0.67 -17.83
N GLY A 67 10.28 0.15 -18.85
CA GLY A 67 9.57 -0.25 -20.07
C GLY A 67 8.15 -0.72 -19.76
N MET A 68 7.42 0.08 -18.98
CA MET A 68 6.03 -0.18 -18.58
C MET A 68 5.02 0.76 -19.24
N GLU A 69 5.48 1.59 -20.18
CA GLU A 69 4.62 2.45 -20.99
C GLU A 69 3.59 1.62 -21.77
N ARG A 70 2.35 2.06 -21.73
CA ARG A 70 1.26 1.50 -22.54
C ARG A 70 0.26 2.60 -22.84
N ASP A 71 -0.57 2.34 -23.84
CA ASP A 71 -1.72 3.18 -24.17
C ASP A 71 -2.65 3.30 -22.93
N GLY A 72 -3.06 4.52 -22.59
CA GLY A 72 -3.92 4.78 -21.44
C GLY A 72 -5.30 4.12 -21.53
N ARG A 73 -5.75 3.78 -22.74
CA ARG A 73 -7.00 3.04 -23.01
C ARG A 73 -6.84 1.53 -22.85
N LYS A 74 -5.60 1.01 -22.78
CA LYS A 74 -5.33 -0.39 -22.43
C LYS A 74 -5.41 -0.58 -20.92
N LEU A 75 -6.64 -0.79 -20.47
CA LEU A 75 -7.00 -1.02 -19.08
C LEU A 75 -6.25 -2.21 -18.46
N GLY A 76 -6.12 -2.17 -17.14
CA GLY A 76 -5.64 -3.28 -16.33
C GLY A 76 -4.42 -2.96 -15.48
N TYR A 77 -4.00 -3.99 -14.76
CA TYR A 77 -2.88 -3.97 -13.84
C TYR A 77 -1.57 -4.40 -14.52
N ALA A 78 -0.48 -3.65 -14.30
CA ALA A 78 0.86 -4.12 -14.58
C ALA A 78 1.81 -3.78 -13.44
N GLU A 79 2.85 -4.59 -13.32
CA GLU A 79 3.81 -4.52 -12.23
C GLU A 79 5.16 -5.01 -12.71
N LYS A 80 6.23 -4.34 -12.29
CA LYS A 80 7.61 -4.84 -12.40
C LYS A 80 8.37 -4.57 -11.13
N SER A 81 9.22 -5.53 -10.75
CA SER A 81 10.16 -5.34 -9.66
C SER A 81 11.40 -4.57 -10.13
N PHE A 82 12.01 -3.82 -9.22
CA PHE A 82 13.24 -3.07 -9.45
C PHE A 82 14.05 -2.94 -8.15
N GLN A 83 15.34 -2.64 -8.26
CA GLN A 83 16.22 -2.39 -7.12
C GLN A 83 16.31 -0.89 -6.85
N THR A 84 15.97 -0.44 -5.64
CA THR A 84 15.89 1.00 -5.32
C THR A 84 17.21 1.74 -5.54
N CYS A 85 18.35 1.15 -5.17
CA CYS A 85 19.66 1.80 -5.33
C CYS A 85 20.17 1.97 -6.76
N GLN A 86 19.58 1.26 -7.72
CA GLN A 86 19.92 1.38 -9.14
C GLN A 86 18.84 2.14 -9.91
N ALA A 87 17.69 2.43 -9.28
CA ALA A 87 16.55 3.02 -9.96
C ALA A 87 16.79 4.49 -10.31
N GLY A 88 17.30 5.28 -9.36
CA GLY A 88 17.21 6.74 -9.44
C GLY A 88 15.78 7.21 -9.17
N TYR A 89 15.33 8.30 -9.81
CA TYR A 89 13.94 8.79 -9.74
C TYR A 89 13.40 9.04 -8.32
N GLY A 90 14.26 9.52 -7.41
CA GLY A 90 13.91 9.80 -6.02
C GLY A 90 14.29 8.72 -5.03
N PHE A 91 14.83 7.57 -5.47
CA PHE A 91 15.36 6.53 -4.56
C PHE A 91 16.84 6.76 -4.19
N PRO A 92 17.25 6.43 -2.94
CA PRO A 92 18.63 6.58 -2.50
C PRO A 92 19.54 5.57 -3.21
N SER A 93 20.76 5.98 -3.56
CA SER A 93 21.71 5.17 -4.34
C SER A 93 22.69 4.32 -3.51
N ALA A 94 22.85 4.62 -2.21
CA ALA A 94 23.97 4.08 -1.43
C ALA A 94 23.59 3.28 -0.16
N ARG A 95 22.39 3.46 0.40
CA ARG A 95 21.94 2.80 1.64
C ARG A 95 20.46 2.47 1.56
N GLY A 96 20.02 1.47 2.34
CA GLY A 96 18.61 1.08 2.39
C GLY A 96 18.09 0.45 1.10
N CYS A 97 18.98 -0.19 0.32
CA CYS A 97 18.62 -0.84 -0.93
C CYS A 97 17.66 -2.00 -0.68
N GLU A 98 16.52 -1.97 -1.33
CA GLU A 98 15.56 -3.06 -1.29
C GLU A 98 14.96 -3.28 -2.67
N ARG A 99 14.37 -4.46 -2.84
CA ARG A 99 13.58 -4.74 -4.03
C ARG A 99 12.17 -4.21 -3.80
N GLN A 100 11.74 -3.30 -4.66
CA GLN A 100 10.36 -2.80 -4.67
C GLN A 100 9.69 -3.18 -5.99
N HIS A 101 8.39 -2.90 -6.05
CA HIS A 101 7.54 -3.13 -7.20
C HIS A 101 6.95 -1.80 -7.63
N LEU A 102 7.13 -1.42 -8.90
CA LEU A 102 6.36 -0.35 -9.51
C LEU A 102 5.03 -0.96 -9.97
N VAL A 103 3.94 -0.33 -9.56
CA VAL A 103 2.58 -0.73 -9.89
C VAL A 103 1.96 0.36 -10.73
N VAL A 104 1.40 -0.04 -11.87
CA VAL A 104 0.69 0.85 -12.79
C VAL A 104 -0.68 0.26 -13.07
N ILE A 105 -1.73 1.01 -12.78
CA ILE A 105 -3.11 0.59 -12.98
C ILE A 105 -3.78 1.60 -13.90
N HIS A 106 -4.26 1.13 -15.05
CA HIS A 106 -5.14 1.90 -15.92
C HIS A 106 -6.56 1.41 -15.73
N PHE A 107 -7.49 2.32 -15.47
CA PHE A 107 -8.88 1.97 -15.27
C PHE A 107 -9.80 3.00 -15.91
N GLN A 108 -11.05 2.62 -16.12
CA GLN A 108 -12.11 3.52 -16.60
C GLN A 108 -13.26 3.49 -15.61
N LEU A 109 -13.69 4.65 -15.13
CA LEU A 109 -14.90 4.81 -14.33
C LEU A 109 -16.06 5.24 -15.21
N LEU A 110 -17.09 4.42 -15.21
CA LEU A 110 -18.34 4.66 -15.91
C LEU A 110 -19.48 4.71 -14.90
N CYS A 111 -20.51 5.44 -15.27
CA CYS A 111 -21.73 5.66 -14.51
C CYS A 111 -22.90 5.06 -15.24
N ARG A 112 -23.69 4.24 -14.55
CA ARG A 112 -24.93 3.71 -15.10
C ARG A 112 -26.03 4.77 -15.00
N ASP A 113 -26.81 4.95 -16.05
CA ASP A 113 -27.88 5.95 -16.08
C ASP A 113 -29.18 5.50 -15.38
N SER A 114 -29.37 4.19 -15.18
CA SER A 114 -30.58 3.64 -14.56
C SER A 114 -30.36 3.14 -13.13
N GLU A 115 -31.41 3.23 -12.31
CA GLU A 115 -31.52 2.57 -11.00
C GLU A 115 -32.28 1.24 -11.14
N GLY A 116 -31.98 0.24 -10.29
CA GLY A 116 -32.74 -1.02 -10.22
C GLY A 116 -32.16 -2.25 -10.93
N THR A 117 -32.97 -3.33 -10.93
CA THR A 117 -32.66 -4.64 -11.53
C THR A 117 -32.98 -4.62 -13.01
N ILE A 118 -31.95 -4.80 -13.82
CA ILE A 118 -31.98 -4.81 -15.28
C ILE A 118 -32.19 -6.24 -15.76
N GLN A 119 -33.22 -6.45 -16.58
CA GLN A 119 -33.49 -7.75 -17.21
C GLN A 119 -32.67 -7.94 -18.50
N THR A 120 -32.13 -6.85 -19.06
CA THR A 120 -31.31 -6.83 -20.27
C THR A 120 -29.84 -6.59 -19.93
N PRO A 121 -28.89 -7.17 -20.70
CA PRO A 121 -27.49 -6.81 -20.59
C PRO A 121 -27.29 -5.32 -20.84
N LEU A 122 -26.51 -4.65 -19.99
CA LEU A 122 -26.15 -3.24 -20.21
C LEU A 122 -25.24 -3.11 -21.41
N GLY A 123 -25.61 -2.21 -22.32
CA GLY A 123 -24.77 -1.75 -23.41
C GLY A 123 -23.83 -0.62 -22.99
N HIS A 124 -22.99 -0.17 -23.92
CA HIS A 124 -22.12 0.99 -23.68
C HIS A 124 -22.94 2.29 -23.66
N GLU A 125 -24.04 2.32 -24.38
CA GLU A 125 -25.03 3.38 -24.47
C GLU A 125 -25.79 3.64 -23.15
N ASP A 126 -25.84 2.64 -22.26
CA ASP A 126 -26.46 2.76 -20.93
C ASP A 126 -25.48 3.30 -19.87
N MET A 127 -24.27 3.66 -20.30
CA MET A 127 -23.17 4.08 -19.45
C MET A 127 -22.61 5.43 -19.91
N ARG A 128 -22.55 6.39 -18.99
CA ARG A 128 -21.82 7.65 -19.21
C ARG A 128 -20.43 7.59 -18.59
N ALA A 129 -19.45 8.23 -19.20
CA ALA A 129 -18.13 8.37 -18.59
C ALA A 129 -18.18 9.31 -17.38
N LEU A 130 -17.58 8.89 -16.26
CA LEU A 130 -17.38 9.80 -15.13
C LEU A 130 -16.21 10.74 -15.46
N SER A 131 -16.54 11.88 -16.05
CA SER A 131 -15.56 12.75 -16.69
C SER A 131 -14.96 13.75 -15.70
N ARG A 132 -13.64 13.93 -15.73
CA ARG A 132 -12.92 14.96 -14.94
C ARG A 132 -13.17 14.91 -13.42
N ALA A 133 -13.64 13.79 -12.91
CA ALA A 133 -13.85 13.62 -11.48
C ALA A 133 -12.51 13.40 -10.76
N THR A 134 -12.43 13.88 -9.53
CA THR A 134 -11.31 13.62 -8.63
C THR A 134 -11.54 12.28 -7.95
N VAL A 135 -10.55 11.40 -8.05
CA VAL A 135 -10.55 10.05 -7.49
C VAL A 135 -9.48 9.95 -6.42
N VAL A 136 -9.90 9.70 -5.18
CA VAL A 136 -9.00 9.31 -4.10
C VAL A 136 -8.87 7.79 -4.11
N TRP A 137 -7.66 7.26 -4.05
CA TRP A 137 -7.42 5.83 -4.08
C TRP A 137 -6.58 5.36 -2.90
N THR A 138 -6.75 4.09 -2.52
CA THR A 138 -5.94 3.44 -1.49
C THR A 138 -5.59 2.03 -1.94
N LEU A 139 -4.29 1.72 -1.98
CA LEU A 139 -3.71 0.42 -2.27
C LEU A 139 -2.58 0.17 -1.27
N ALA A 140 -2.89 -0.55 -0.21
CA ALA A 140 -2.10 -0.56 1.03
C ALA A 140 -0.56 -0.69 0.85
N PRO A 141 0.25 0.08 1.59
CA PRO A 141 -0.13 1.21 2.46
C PRO A 141 -0.28 2.54 1.69
N GLN A 142 -0.27 2.50 0.36
CA GLN A 142 -0.21 3.68 -0.48
C GLN A 142 -1.60 4.28 -0.68
N SER A 143 -1.63 5.59 -0.82
CA SER A 143 -2.83 6.33 -1.20
C SER A 143 -2.44 7.52 -2.05
N GLY A 144 -3.39 8.03 -2.81
CA GLY A 144 -3.19 9.24 -3.56
C GLY A 144 -4.48 9.73 -4.20
N GLU A 145 -4.32 10.72 -5.05
CA GLU A 145 -5.42 11.36 -5.75
C GLU A 145 -5.05 11.46 -7.23
N ILE A 146 -6.03 11.24 -8.09
CA ILE A 146 -5.90 11.49 -9.53
C ILE A 146 -7.15 12.18 -10.05
N VAL A 147 -7.02 12.87 -11.17
CA VAL A 147 -8.16 13.42 -11.91
C VAL A 147 -8.36 12.57 -13.16
N LEU A 148 -9.59 12.12 -13.38
CA LEU A 148 -9.96 11.38 -14.58
C LEU A 148 -9.92 12.27 -15.83
N ASP A 149 -9.76 11.66 -17.00
CA ASP A 149 -9.89 12.39 -18.26
C ASP A 149 -11.36 12.62 -18.66
N GLY A 150 -11.58 13.15 -19.87
CA GLY A 150 -12.92 13.39 -20.42
C GLY A 150 -13.72 12.13 -20.78
N ASP A 151 -13.06 10.97 -20.85
CA ASP A 151 -13.67 9.68 -21.16
C ASP A 151 -13.72 8.76 -19.90
N GLY A 152 -13.40 9.32 -18.74
CA GLY A 152 -13.42 8.64 -17.43
C GLY A 152 -12.24 7.72 -17.17
N PHE A 153 -11.14 7.83 -17.94
CA PHE A 153 -9.94 7.05 -17.70
C PHE A 153 -9.07 7.67 -16.61
N GLY A 154 -8.46 6.81 -15.81
CA GLY A 154 -7.53 7.17 -14.75
C GLY A 154 -6.31 6.25 -14.73
N GLN A 155 -5.22 6.76 -14.16
CA GLN A 155 -3.98 6.00 -14.01
C GLN A 155 -3.39 6.18 -12.62
N ILE A 156 -3.24 5.07 -11.89
CA ILE A 156 -2.50 5.03 -10.62
C ILE A 156 -1.07 4.58 -10.92
N ARG A 157 -0.10 5.30 -10.36
CA ARG A 157 1.31 4.91 -10.30
C ARG A 157 1.76 4.95 -8.86
N THR A 158 2.29 3.84 -8.37
CA THR A 158 2.77 3.77 -6.99
C THR A 158 3.82 2.67 -6.82
N THR A 159 4.54 2.70 -5.72
CA THR A 159 5.55 1.70 -5.37
C THR A 159 5.17 0.97 -4.10
N SER A 160 5.52 -0.31 -4.03
CA SER A 160 5.33 -1.11 -2.82
C SER A 160 6.49 -2.08 -2.62
N LYS A 161 6.74 -2.42 -1.35
CA LYS A 161 7.78 -3.41 -1.00
C LYS A 161 7.41 -4.83 -1.47
N ASN A 162 6.13 -5.18 -1.34
CA ASN A 162 5.58 -6.47 -1.76
C ASN A 162 4.57 -6.26 -2.89
N SER A 163 4.41 -7.25 -3.77
CA SER A 163 3.38 -7.22 -4.82
C SER A 163 1.98 -7.00 -4.22
N PRO A 164 1.29 -5.90 -4.56
CA PRO A 164 -0.04 -5.62 -4.04
C PRO A 164 -1.14 -6.16 -4.96
N ARG A 165 -0.81 -7.02 -5.94
CA ARG A 165 -1.74 -7.53 -6.95
C ARG A 165 -3.03 -8.13 -6.36
N THR A 166 -2.93 -8.84 -5.24
CA THR A 166 -4.08 -9.48 -4.57
C THR A 166 -4.72 -8.60 -3.49
N GLN A 167 -4.14 -7.42 -3.22
CA GLN A 167 -4.64 -6.51 -2.21
C GLN A 167 -5.87 -5.74 -2.69
N ARG A 168 -6.62 -5.21 -1.73
CA ARG A 168 -7.82 -4.41 -1.99
C ARG A 168 -7.41 -3.01 -2.44
N LEU A 169 -7.87 -2.62 -3.61
CA LEU A 169 -7.88 -1.26 -4.10
C LEU A 169 -9.22 -0.63 -3.72
N LYS A 170 -9.17 0.46 -2.97
CA LYS A 170 -10.31 1.34 -2.70
C LYS A 170 -10.25 2.52 -3.66
N ILE A 171 -11.38 2.85 -4.28
CA ILE A 171 -11.56 4.02 -5.15
C ILE A 171 -12.70 4.83 -4.56
N ASN A 172 -12.46 6.12 -4.31
CA ASN A 172 -13.39 7.08 -3.74
C ASN A 172 -13.66 8.20 -4.75
N VAL A 173 -14.93 8.57 -4.88
CA VAL A 173 -15.37 9.76 -5.62
C VAL A 173 -16.36 10.48 -4.71
N GLY A 174 -15.99 11.67 -4.23
CA GLY A 174 -16.73 12.32 -3.15
C GLY A 174 -16.80 11.43 -1.90
N ASP A 175 -18.02 11.22 -1.39
CA ASP A 175 -18.27 10.40 -0.20
C ASP A 175 -18.43 8.90 -0.50
N ASP A 176 -18.62 8.54 -1.77
CA ASP A 176 -18.82 7.16 -2.17
C ASP A 176 -17.51 6.41 -2.41
N PHE A 177 -17.54 5.08 -2.25
CA PHE A 177 -16.38 4.24 -2.52
C PHE A 177 -16.73 2.88 -3.14
N LEU A 178 -15.78 2.34 -3.88
CA LEU A 178 -15.80 0.99 -4.44
C LEU A 178 -14.55 0.23 -4.02
N TYR A 179 -14.70 -1.07 -3.80
CA TYR A 179 -13.59 -1.98 -3.56
C TYR A 179 -13.44 -2.95 -4.72
N THR A 180 -12.20 -3.21 -5.10
CA THR A 180 -11.83 -4.28 -6.03
C THR A 180 -10.47 -4.85 -5.65
N ARG A 181 -10.06 -5.95 -6.26
CA ARG A 181 -8.66 -6.41 -6.19
C ARG A 181 -7.83 -5.67 -7.22
N ALA A 182 -6.64 -5.22 -6.83
CA ALA A 182 -5.78 -4.42 -7.71
C ALA A 182 -5.49 -5.12 -9.05
N GLY A 183 -5.27 -6.44 -9.04
CA GLY A 183 -5.01 -7.23 -10.24
C GLY A 183 -6.21 -7.48 -11.15
N GLU A 184 -7.43 -7.16 -10.71
CA GLU A 184 -8.69 -7.45 -11.43
C GLU A 184 -9.36 -6.20 -11.99
N ILE A 185 -8.90 -5.01 -11.58
CA ILE A 185 -9.49 -3.76 -12.03
C ILE A 185 -9.22 -3.52 -13.52
N ASN A 186 -10.29 -3.27 -14.26
CA ASN A 186 -10.25 -2.83 -15.65
C ASN A 186 -11.23 -1.66 -15.82
N ARG A 187 -12.46 -1.96 -16.23
CA ARG A 187 -13.58 -1.03 -16.27
C ARG A 187 -14.42 -1.20 -15.01
N VAL A 188 -14.73 -0.09 -14.36
CA VAL A 188 -15.56 -0.05 -13.15
C VAL A 188 -16.83 0.69 -13.50
N VAL A 189 -17.96 -0.03 -13.47
CA VAL A 189 -19.30 0.55 -13.67
C VAL A 189 -19.88 0.81 -12.29
N ALA A 190 -19.97 2.09 -11.94
CA ALA A 190 -20.55 2.53 -10.70
C ALA A 190 -22.08 2.64 -10.83
N PRO A 191 -22.84 2.32 -9.77
CA PRO A 191 -24.29 2.49 -9.76
C PRO A 191 -24.65 3.98 -9.78
N ALA A 192 -25.85 4.33 -10.26
CA ALA A 192 -26.28 5.72 -10.39
C ALA A 192 -26.08 6.62 -9.14
N PRO A 193 -26.27 6.14 -7.89
CA PRO A 193 -26.04 6.96 -6.70
C PRO A 193 -24.58 7.39 -6.50
N PHE A 194 -23.62 6.65 -7.07
CA PHE A 194 -22.19 6.96 -7.04
C PHE A 194 -21.83 8.10 -8.00
N CYS A 195 -22.77 8.47 -8.87
CA CYS A 195 -22.54 9.36 -9.99
C CYS A 195 -23.17 10.72 -9.69
N PRO A 196 -22.39 11.81 -9.72
CA PRO A 196 -22.91 13.16 -9.52
C PRO A 196 -23.84 13.61 -10.65
#